data_AF-A0A2V8Z9F0-F1
#
_entry.id   AF-A0A2V8Z9F0-F1
#
_cell.length_a   1.000
_cell.length_b   1.000
_cell.length_c   1.000
_cell.angle_alpha   90.00
_cell.angle_beta   90.00
_cell.angle_gamma   90.00
#
_symmetry.space_group_name_H-M   'P 1'
#
loop_
_entity.id
_entity.type
_entity.pdbx_description
1 polymer ?
#
loop_
_entity_poly.entity_id
_entity_poly.type
_entity_poly.pdbx_seq_one_letter_code
_entity_poly.pdbx_strand_id
1 'polypeptide(L)'
;KKGWCGTMTHDYKRNGTTTLFAALNVLDGQVIGECHGRHRHQEWRKCLRRLDAEFPPELKLHVVMDNYGTHKEPHVQAWLKKHPRFVCHFVPTSSSWLNLVERWFRELTEKAIRRGSFVSVPDLKQAIEAFMQAWNESPKPFIWSATVEDIIKKIDRARAKMEQIKPGSTQPRGKKKAAVL
;
A
#
# COMPACT_ATOMS: atom_id res chain seq x y z
N LYS A 1 -30.48 29.34 8.40
CA LYS A 1 -29.03 29.64 8.29
C LYS A 1 -28.41 28.59 7.37
N LYS A 2 -27.77 29.01 6.27
CA LYS A 2 -27.01 28.14 5.36
C LYS A 2 -25.82 27.55 6.14
N GLY A 3 -25.79 26.23 6.34
CA GLY A 3 -24.69 25.55 7.03
C GLY A 3 -23.44 25.58 6.16
N TRP A 4 -22.30 25.97 6.76
CA TRP A 4 -21.01 25.96 6.09
C TRP A 4 -20.45 24.54 6.11
N CYS A 5 -20.01 24.03 4.97
CA CYS A 5 -19.30 22.76 4.89
C CYS A 5 -17.97 22.87 5.68
N GLY A 6 -17.89 22.26 6.85
CA GLY A 6 -16.63 22.16 7.61
C GLY A 6 -16.73 22.29 9.14
N THR A 7 -17.90 22.52 9.73
CA THR A 7 -18.01 22.53 11.20
C THR A 7 -17.94 21.10 11.74
N MET A 8 -16.75 20.67 12.19
CA MET A 8 -16.59 19.46 13.02
C MET A 8 -17.31 19.71 14.36
N THR A 9 -18.49 19.13 14.52
CA THR A 9 -19.13 19.00 15.84
C THR A 9 -18.36 17.98 16.68
N HIS A 10 -18.26 18.22 17.98
CA HIS A 10 -17.40 17.48 18.92
C HIS A 10 -17.84 16.03 19.21
N ASP A 11 -18.90 15.54 18.54
CA ASP A 11 -19.52 14.23 18.78
C ASP A 11 -18.94 13.13 17.86
N TYR A 12 -17.62 12.96 17.86
CA TYR A 12 -17.00 11.86 17.12
C TYR A 12 -17.34 10.52 17.79
N LYS A 13 -18.25 9.75 17.18
CA LYS A 13 -18.54 8.37 17.55
C LYS A 13 -17.91 7.41 16.55
N ARG A 14 -17.01 6.54 17.01
CA ARG A 14 -16.37 5.52 16.17
C ARG A 14 -17.28 4.31 15.99
N ASN A 15 -17.80 4.10 14.78
CA ASN A 15 -18.73 3.02 14.46
C ASN A 15 -18.07 1.70 13.99
N GLY A 16 -16.76 1.55 14.23
CA GLY A 16 -15.96 0.37 13.88
C GLY A 16 -14.77 0.66 12.97
N THR A 17 -14.19 -0.38 12.38
CA THR A 17 -13.08 -0.29 11.41
C THR A 17 -13.24 -1.32 10.30
N THR A 18 -12.60 -1.04 9.16
CA THR A 18 -12.40 -2.01 8.08
C THR A 18 -10.95 -1.97 7.63
N THR A 19 -10.52 -3.01 6.94
CA THR A 19 -9.20 -3.14 6.33
C THR A 19 -9.35 -3.15 4.83
N LEU A 20 -8.79 -2.17 4.15
CA LEU A 20 -8.71 -2.14 2.69
C LEU A 20 -7.39 -2.76 2.23
N PHE A 21 -7.45 -3.79 1.41
CA PHE A 21 -6.32 -4.21 0.58
C PHE A 21 -6.55 -3.66 -0.82
N ALA A 22 -5.55 -3.00 -1.39
CA ALA A 22 -5.65 -2.44 -2.73
C ALA A 22 -4.33 -2.60 -3.48
N ALA A 23 -4.42 -2.72 -4.79
CA ALA A 23 -3.32 -2.68 -5.73
C ALA A 23 -3.58 -1.57 -6.75
N LEU A 24 -2.55 -0.77 -7.02
CA LEU A 24 -2.56 0.26 -8.05
C LEU A 24 -1.80 -0.29 -9.26
N ASN A 25 -2.42 -0.29 -10.43
CA ASN A 25 -1.74 -0.50 -11.68
C ASN A 25 -0.94 0.77 -12.04
N VAL A 26 0.38 0.62 -12.15
CA VAL A 26 1.30 1.75 -12.37
C VAL A 26 1.18 2.32 -13.79
N LEU A 27 0.73 1.51 -14.76
CA LEU A 27 0.69 1.91 -16.16
C LEU A 27 -0.49 2.86 -16.46
N ASP A 28 -1.68 2.51 -15.99
CA ASP A 28 -2.92 3.26 -16.27
C ASP A 28 -3.46 4.02 -15.05
N GLY A 29 -2.97 3.72 -13.85
CA GLY A 29 -3.41 4.35 -12.60
C GLY A 29 -4.69 3.75 -12.02
N GLN A 30 -5.22 2.65 -12.56
CA GLN A 30 -6.40 1.99 -12.01
C GLN A 30 -6.10 1.33 -10.66
N VAL A 31 -7.10 1.30 -9.79
CA VAL A 31 -7.00 0.69 -8.47
C VAL A 31 -8.00 -0.45 -8.33
N ILE A 32 -7.51 -1.60 -7.93
CA ILE A 32 -8.32 -2.77 -7.60
C ILE A 32 -8.18 -2.99 -6.09
N GLY A 33 -9.29 -3.08 -5.36
CA GLY A 33 -9.24 -3.25 -3.92
C GLY A 33 -10.48 -3.88 -3.33
N GLU A 34 -10.36 -4.35 -2.09
CA GLU A 34 -11.45 -4.96 -1.34
C GLU A 34 -11.34 -4.70 0.17
N CYS A 35 -12.50 -4.42 0.79
CA CYS A 35 -12.64 -4.13 2.21
C CYS A 35 -12.97 -5.37 3.03
N HIS A 36 -12.07 -5.77 3.93
CA HIS A 36 -12.23 -6.89 4.85
C HIS A 36 -12.48 -6.43 6.29
N GLY A 37 -12.99 -7.35 7.11
CA GLY A 37 -13.18 -7.11 8.55
C GLY A 37 -11.92 -7.28 9.39
N ARG A 38 -10.86 -7.89 8.83
CA ARG A 38 -9.60 -8.18 9.53
C ARG A 38 -8.41 -7.97 8.59
N HIS A 39 -7.23 -7.74 9.17
CA HIS A 39 -5.97 -7.57 8.46
C HIS A 39 -5.04 -8.75 8.73
N ARG A 40 -5.24 -9.87 8.01
CA ARG A 40 -4.45 -11.10 8.18
C ARG A 40 -4.11 -11.73 6.82
N HIS A 41 -3.29 -12.77 6.86
CA HIS A 41 -2.88 -13.55 5.70
C HIS A 41 -4.03 -14.17 4.89
N GLN A 42 -5.14 -14.51 5.55
CA GLN A 42 -6.32 -15.08 4.88
C GLN A 42 -6.97 -14.04 3.96
N GLU A 43 -7.18 -12.83 4.46
CA GLU A 43 -7.71 -11.70 3.70
C GLU A 43 -6.74 -11.26 2.61
N TRP A 44 -5.43 -11.23 2.90
CA TRP A 44 -4.41 -10.97 1.89
C TRP A 44 -4.44 -11.97 0.73
N ARG A 45 -4.58 -13.27 1.01
CA ARG A 45 -4.74 -14.31 -0.03
C ARG A 45 -6.05 -14.21 -0.80
N LYS A 46 -7.09 -13.58 -0.26
CA LYS A 46 -8.30 -13.26 -1.04
C LYS A 46 -7.99 -12.15 -2.05
N CYS A 47 -7.26 -11.13 -1.62
CA CYS A 47 -6.84 -10.03 -2.49
C CYS A 47 -5.98 -10.54 -3.67
N LEU A 48 -4.99 -11.39 -3.41
CA LEU A 48 -4.18 -11.99 -4.48
C LEU A 48 -5.01 -12.79 -5.48
N ARG A 49 -6.00 -13.56 -5.01
CA ARG A 49 -6.92 -14.30 -5.89
C ARG A 49 -7.82 -13.38 -6.70
N ARG A 50 -8.24 -12.24 -6.13
CA ARG A 50 -8.99 -11.22 -6.88
C ARG A 50 -8.13 -10.67 -8.01
N LEU A 51 -6.87 -10.33 -7.74
CA LEU A 51 -5.94 -9.86 -8.77
C LEU A 51 -5.69 -10.92 -9.84
N ASP A 52 -5.52 -12.19 -9.45
CA ASP A 52 -5.30 -13.28 -10.40
C ASP A 52 -6.46 -13.42 -11.40
N ALA A 53 -7.69 -13.23 -10.93
CA ALA A 53 -8.91 -13.28 -11.73
C ALA A 53 -9.15 -12.01 -12.57
N GLU A 54 -8.61 -10.86 -12.16
CA GLU A 54 -8.80 -9.58 -12.86
C GLU A 54 -7.97 -9.48 -14.14
N PHE A 55 -6.80 -10.11 -14.18
CA PHE A 55 -5.85 -9.98 -15.29
C PHE A 55 -5.75 -11.27 -16.13
N PRO A 56 -5.55 -11.19 -17.46
CA PRO A 56 -5.40 -12.35 -18.35
C PRO A 56 -4.31 -13.35 -17.91
N PRO A 57 -4.61 -14.66 -17.82
CA PRO A 57 -3.80 -15.68 -17.14
C PRO A 57 -2.35 -15.81 -17.64
N GLU A 58 -2.07 -15.38 -18.87
CA GLU A 58 -0.76 -15.40 -19.51
C GLU A 58 0.20 -14.30 -19.00
N LEU A 59 -0.31 -13.22 -18.41
CA LEU A 59 0.50 -12.07 -17.99
C LEU A 59 1.24 -12.33 -16.68
N LYS A 60 2.54 -12.07 -16.61
CA LYS A 60 3.21 -12.03 -15.29
C LYS A 60 2.79 -10.79 -14.51
N LEU A 61 2.39 -10.97 -13.26
CA LEU A 61 1.98 -9.90 -12.36
C LEU A 61 3.17 -9.53 -11.46
N HIS A 62 3.81 -8.40 -11.76
CA HIS A 62 4.85 -7.83 -10.92
C HIS A 62 4.23 -7.01 -9.80
N VAL A 63 4.28 -7.52 -8.58
CA VAL A 63 3.64 -6.89 -7.41
C VAL A 63 4.71 -6.23 -6.54
N VAL A 64 4.71 -4.90 -6.52
CA VAL A 64 5.55 -4.11 -5.61
C VAL A 64 4.82 -3.99 -4.27
N MET A 65 5.46 -4.42 -3.20
CA MET A 65 4.85 -4.52 -1.87
C MET A 65 5.74 -3.92 -0.79
N ASP A 66 5.10 -3.52 0.31
CA ASP A 66 5.78 -3.18 1.55
C ASP A 66 6.32 -4.42 2.29
N ASN A 67 7.00 -4.19 3.40
CA ASN A 67 7.59 -5.25 4.23
C ASN A 67 6.62 -5.82 5.28
N TYR A 68 5.32 -5.81 5.00
CA TYR A 68 4.32 -6.29 5.94
C TYR A 68 4.55 -7.77 6.32
N GLY A 69 4.43 -8.08 7.62
CA GLY A 69 4.78 -9.39 8.19
C GLY A 69 4.00 -10.56 7.60
N THR A 70 2.75 -10.32 7.19
CA THR A 70 1.91 -11.31 6.51
C THR A 70 2.55 -11.84 5.22
N HIS A 71 3.37 -11.05 4.53
CA HIS A 71 4.05 -11.51 3.32
C HIS A 71 5.02 -12.65 3.62
N LYS A 72 5.55 -12.74 4.84
CA LYS A 72 6.51 -13.77 5.27
C LYS A 72 5.83 -14.99 5.88
N GLU A 73 4.51 -14.98 6.01
CA GLU A 73 3.76 -16.08 6.61
C GLU A 73 3.91 -17.35 5.74
N PRO A 74 4.20 -18.53 6.34
CA PRO A 74 4.46 -19.76 5.58
C PRO A 74 3.37 -20.16 4.59
N HIS A 75 2.08 -20.02 4.93
CA HIS A 75 0.99 -20.33 3.99
C HIS A 75 0.95 -19.35 2.81
N VAL A 76 1.25 -18.06 3.01
CA VAL A 76 1.41 -17.08 1.92
C VAL A 76 2.57 -17.45 1.02
N GLN A 77 3.74 -17.77 1.60
CA GLN A 77 4.92 -18.18 0.84
C GLN A 77 4.67 -19.47 0.05
N ALA A 78 4.03 -20.46 0.65
CA ALA A 78 3.65 -21.70 -0.02
C ALA A 78 2.65 -21.47 -1.15
N TRP A 79 1.71 -20.53 -0.98
CA TRP A 79 0.78 -20.14 -2.03
C TRP A 79 1.51 -19.46 -3.19
N LEU A 80 2.37 -18.47 -2.94
CA LEU A 80 3.14 -17.78 -3.98
C LEU A 80 4.04 -18.73 -4.77
N LYS A 81 4.66 -19.72 -4.12
CA LYS A 81 5.44 -20.76 -4.81
C LYS A 81 4.62 -21.58 -5.82
N LYS A 82 3.32 -21.76 -5.58
CA LYS A 82 2.40 -22.45 -6.49
C LYS A 82 1.85 -21.54 -7.59
N HIS A 83 2.05 -20.23 -7.50
CA HIS A 83 1.53 -19.24 -8.44
C HIS A 83 2.69 -18.41 -9.01
N PRO A 84 3.57 -19.00 -9.85
CA PRO A 84 4.80 -18.36 -10.34
C PRO A 84 4.55 -17.13 -11.23
N ARG A 85 3.29 -16.91 -11.63
CA ARG A 85 2.83 -15.70 -12.32
C ARG A 85 2.98 -14.44 -11.45
N PHE A 86 2.90 -14.57 -10.13
CA PHE A 86 3.14 -13.46 -9.19
C PHE A 86 4.63 -13.29 -8.91
N VAL A 87 5.20 -12.20 -9.40
CA VAL A 87 6.60 -11.82 -9.15
C VAL A 87 6.62 -10.70 -8.11
N CYS A 88 6.94 -11.07 -6.87
CA CYS A 88 6.93 -10.15 -5.73
C CYS A 88 8.23 -9.33 -5.63
N HIS A 89 8.09 -8.01 -5.58
CA HIS A 89 9.17 -7.05 -5.35
C HIS A 89 8.93 -6.32 -4.02
N PHE A 90 9.87 -6.41 -3.09
CA PHE A 90 9.74 -5.75 -1.78
C PHE A 90 10.52 -4.44 -1.78
N VAL A 91 9.86 -3.35 -1.40
CA VAL A 91 10.56 -2.07 -1.23
C VAL A 91 11.56 -2.15 -0.07
N PRO A 92 12.69 -1.42 -0.12
CA PRO A 92 13.61 -1.36 1.00
C PRO A 92 12.94 -0.86 2.29
N THR A 93 13.46 -1.28 3.43
CA THR A 93 13.00 -0.79 4.74
C THR A 93 13.01 0.74 4.77
N SER A 94 11.98 1.32 5.38
CA SER A 94 11.79 2.79 5.47
C SER A 94 11.65 3.51 4.12
N SER A 95 11.36 2.79 3.03
CA SER A 95 11.19 3.36 1.68
C SER A 95 9.74 3.26 1.19
N SER A 96 8.78 3.55 2.06
CA SER A 96 7.35 3.46 1.75
C SER A 96 6.92 4.41 0.62
N TRP A 97 7.68 5.47 0.37
CA TRP A 97 7.50 6.39 -0.76
C TRP A 97 7.65 5.73 -2.15
N LEU A 98 8.29 4.56 -2.25
CA LEU A 98 8.35 3.74 -3.48
C LEU A 98 7.05 2.95 -3.72
N ASN A 99 6.24 2.75 -2.69
CA ASN A 99 4.98 2.03 -2.79
C ASN A 99 3.86 2.98 -3.24
N LEU A 100 3.64 3.08 -4.56
CA LEU A 100 2.74 4.08 -5.15
C LEU A 100 1.29 3.97 -4.67
N VAL A 101 0.81 2.78 -4.30
CA VAL A 101 -0.55 2.62 -3.74
C VAL A 101 -0.73 3.41 -2.44
N GLU A 102 0.34 3.66 -1.67
CA GLU A 102 0.28 4.51 -0.48
C GLU A 102 -0.05 5.97 -0.81
N ARG A 103 0.34 6.46 -2.00
CA ARG A 103 -0.09 7.77 -2.48
C ARG A 103 -1.58 7.78 -2.76
N TRP A 104 -2.11 6.73 -3.37
CA TRP A 104 -3.55 6.59 -3.58
C TRP A 104 -4.33 6.49 -2.25
N PHE A 105 -3.81 5.76 -1.25
CA PHE A 105 -4.44 5.73 0.08
C PHE A 105 -4.51 7.12 0.72
N ARG A 106 -3.52 7.99 0.46
CA ARG A 106 -3.57 9.39 0.91
C ARG A 106 -4.71 10.14 0.22
N GLU A 107 -4.86 10.00 -1.10
CA GLU A 107 -5.96 10.62 -1.86
C GLU A 107 -7.33 10.17 -1.32
N LEU A 108 -7.53 8.87 -1.13
CA LEU A 108 -8.74 8.32 -0.50
C LEU A 108 -8.98 8.93 0.89
N THR A 109 -7.94 8.99 1.71
CA THR A 109 -8.04 9.51 3.08
C THR A 109 -8.43 10.99 3.10
N GLU A 110 -7.77 11.82 2.28
CA GLU A 110 -7.95 13.27 2.29
C GLU A 110 -9.24 13.73 1.60
N LYS A 111 -9.67 13.01 0.56
CA LYS A 111 -10.83 13.39 -0.25
C LYS A 111 -12.12 12.73 0.18
N ALA A 112 -12.09 11.49 0.67
CA ALA A 112 -13.29 10.76 1.08
C ALA A 112 -13.36 10.58 2.60
N ILE A 113 -12.33 10.01 3.22
CA ILE A 113 -12.45 9.54 4.62
C ILE A 113 -12.49 10.70 5.62
N ARG A 114 -11.60 11.68 5.52
CA ARG A 114 -11.55 12.82 6.45
C ARG A 114 -12.69 13.84 6.24
N ARG A 115 -13.35 13.79 5.08
CA ARG A 115 -14.45 14.70 4.73
C ARG A 115 -15.82 14.06 4.92
N GLY A 116 -15.87 12.74 5.10
CA GLY A 116 -17.10 11.98 5.35
C GLY A 116 -17.41 11.82 6.83
N SER A 117 -18.68 11.60 7.13
CA SER A 117 -19.15 11.10 8.42
C SER A 117 -19.87 9.79 8.17
N PHE A 118 -19.42 8.71 8.82
CA PHE A 118 -19.89 7.35 8.53
C PHE A 118 -20.65 6.80 9.74
N VAL A 119 -21.91 6.44 9.55
CA VAL A 119 -22.77 5.96 10.65
C VAL A 119 -22.58 4.46 10.93
N SER A 120 -21.89 3.74 10.04
CA SER A 120 -21.62 2.31 10.18
C SER A 120 -20.39 1.86 9.36
N VAL A 121 -19.88 0.64 9.61
CA VAL A 121 -18.82 0.04 8.78
C VAL A 121 -19.29 -0.21 7.33
N PRO A 122 -20.50 -0.73 7.06
CA PRO A 122 -21.01 -0.85 5.68
C PRO A 122 -21.03 0.48 4.92
N ASP A 123 -21.45 1.56 5.58
CA ASP A 123 -21.46 2.92 5.02
C ASP A 123 -20.03 3.39 4.66
N LEU A 124 -19.06 3.19 5.56
CA LEU A 124 -17.64 3.43 5.26
C LEU A 124 -17.14 2.61 4.05
N LYS A 125 -17.50 1.32 3.97
CA LYS A 125 -17.11 0.46 2.85
C LYS A 125 -17.71 0.96 1.53
N GLN A 126 -18.97 1.37 1.54
CA GLN A 126 -19.65 1.89 0.37
C GLN A 126 -18.99 3.19 -0.11
N ALA A 127 -18.60 4.08 0.79
CA ALA A 127 -17.88 5.30 0.43
C ALA A 127 -16.49 5.02 -0.17
N ILE A 128 -15.76 4.03 0.37
CA ILE A 128 -14.48 3.59 -0.20
C ILE A 128 -14.69 3.03 -1.61
N GLU A 129 -15.68 2.17 -1.79
CA GLU A 129 -16.02 1.58 -3.10
C GLU A 129 -16.40 2.65 -4.11
N ALA A 130 -17.29 3.58 -3.74
CA ALA A 130 -17.70 4.69 -4.60
C ALA A 130 -16.51 5.59 -4.99
N PHE A 131 -15.60 5.86 -4.05
CA PHE A 131 -14.38 6.61 -4.35
C PHE A 131 -13.48 5.87 -5.34
N MET A 132 -13.31 4.56 -5.16
CA MET A 132 -12.50 3.72 -6.06
C MET A 132 -13.11 3.63 -7.46
N GLN A 133 -14.43 3.47 -7.57
CA GLN A 133 -15.15 3.50 -8.85
C GLN A 133 -14.97 4.84 -9.56
N ALA A 134 -15.23 5.95 -8.87
CA ALA A 134 -15.04 7.29 -9.42
C ALA A 134 -13.57 7.57 -9.82
N TRP A 135 -12.60 7.04 -9.07
CA TRP A 135 -11.19 7.10 -9.46
C TRP A 135 -10.93 6.35 -10.77
N ASN A 136 -11.49 5.14 -10.91
CA ASN A 136 -11.27 4.28 -12.07
C ASN A 136 -12.03 4.70 -13.33
N GLU A 137 -13.02 5.60 -13.24
CA GLU A 137 -13.69 6.20 -14.42
C GLU A 137 -12.72 7.06 -15.25
N SER A 138 -11.77 7.73 -14.59
CA SER A 138 -10.74 8.53 -15.24
C SER A 138 -9.43 8.46 -14.44
N PRO A 139 -8.76 7.30 -14.43
CA PRO A 139 -7.60 7.06 -13.59
C PRO A 139 -6.46 7.99 -14.02
N LYS A 140 -5.79 8.58 -13.02
CA LYS A 140 -4.62 9.44 -13.25
C LYS A 140 -3.40 8.69 -12.74
N PRO A 141 -2.56 8.12 -13.63
CA PRO A 141 -1.36 7.44 -13.19
C PRO A 141 -0.42 8.43 -12.50
N PHE A 142 0.23 7.98 -11.42
CA PHE A 142 1.27 8.78 -10.78
C PHE A 142 2.53 8.74 -11.62
N ILE A 143 2.85 9.87 -12.25
CA ILE A 143 4.06 9.99 -13.06
C ILE A 143 5.28 10.08 -12.14
N TRP A 144 6.19 9.12 -12.30
CA TRP A 144 7.47 9.13 -11.62
C TRP A 144 8.46 10.01 -12.38
N SER A 145 8.86 11.13 -11.78
CA SER A 145 9.79 12.08 -12.41
C SER A 145 11.25 11.90 -11.99
N ALA A 146 11.52 11.16 -10.91
CA ALA A 146 12.88 11.01 -10.40
C ALA A 146 13.62 9.90 -11.16
N THR A 147 14.74 10.23 -11.81
CA THR A 147 15.55 9.20 -12.47
C THR A 147 16.23 8.30 -11.44
N VAL A 148 16.56 7.07 -11.83
CA VAL A 148 17.30 6.14 -10.96
C VAL A 148 18.64 6.73 -10.56
N GLU A 149 19.32 7.37 -11.52
CA GLU A 149 20.59 8.05 -11.35
C GLU A 149 20.49 9.15 -10.28
N ASP A 150 19.42 9.96 -10.33
CA ASP A 150 19.20 11.02 -9.35
C ASP A 150 18.91 10.47 -7.95
N ILE A 151 18.14 9.38 -7.88
CA ILE A 151 17.84 8.68 -6.62
C ILE A 151 19.14 8.13 -6.01
N ILE A 152 19.97 7.44 -6.78
CA ILE A 152 21.25 6.89 -6.32
C ILE A 152 22.17 8.02 -5.83
N LYS A 153 22.34 9.08 -6.64
CA LYS A 153 23.13 10.26 -6.24
C LYS A 153 22.62 10.90 -4.94
N LYS A 154 21.31 10.90 -4.70
CA LYS A 154 20.71 11.44 -3.47
C LYS A 154 20.97 10.52 -2.28
N ILE A 155 20.89 9.20 -2.47
CA ILE A 155 21.22 8.20 -1.45
C ILE A 155 22.69 8.31 -1.04
N ASP A 156 23.60 8.44 -2.00
CA ASP A 156 25.04 8.53 -1.71
C ASP A 156 25.38 9.81 -0.93
N ARG A 157 24.77 10.94 -1.29
CA ARG A 157 24.88 12.19 -0.52
C ARG A 157 24.35 12.04 0.90
N ALA A 158 23.22 11.36 1.08
CA ALA A 158 22.66 11.10 2.40
C ALA A 158 23.56 10.18 3.24
N ARG A 159 24.13 9.13 2.63
CA ARG A 159 25.11 8.24 3.28
C ARG A 159 26.35 8.99 3.74
N ALA A 160 26.97 9.78 2.86
CA ALA A 160 28.14 10.58 3.21
C ALA A 160 27.87 11.49 4.42
N LYS A 161 26.70 12.15 4.45
CA LYS A 161 26.30 13.00 5.60
C LYS A 161 26.06 12.19 6.87
N MET A 162 25.41 11.03 6.79
CA MET A 162 25.21 10.16 7.95
C MET A 162 26.53 9.66 8.52
N GLU A 163 27.49 9.34 7.67
CA GLU A 163 28.82 8.90 8.09
C GLU A 163 29.58 10.00 8.84
N GLN A 164 29.44 11.26 8.44
CA GLN A 164 29.98 12.42 9.16
C GLN A 164 29.35 12.61 10.55
N ILE A 165 28.04 12.40 10.67
CA ILE A 165 27.31 12.55 11.95
C ILE A 165 27.59 11.37 12.90
N LYS A 166 27.60 10.15 12.34
CA LYS A 166 27.82 8.91 13.07
C LYS A 166 28.62 7.93 12.20
N PRO A 167 29.95 7.86 12.37
CA PRO A 167 30.79 6.90 11.66
C PRO A 167 30.32 5.46 11.88
N GLY A 168 30.39 4.65 10.83
CA GLY A 168 29.91 3.26 10.76
C GLY A 168 28.40 3.10 10.60
N SER A 169 27.62 4.18 10.60
CA SER A 169 26.14 4.09 10.52
C SER A 169 25.62 3.65 9.16
N THR A 170 26.42 3.83 8.11
CA THR A 170 26.07 3.45 6.73
C THR A 170 26.52 2.04 6.34
N GLN A 171 27.30 1.38 7.20
CA GLN A 171 27.78 0.03 6.97
C GLN A 171 26.61 -0.98 7.00
N PRO A 172 26.62 -2.02 6.15
CA PRO A 172 25.63 -3.08 6.21
C PRO A 172 25.59 -3.70 7.61
N ARG A 173 24.40 -3.76 8.22
CA ARG A 173 24.23 -4.50 9.47
C ARG A 173 24.57 -5.96 9.21
N GLY A 174 25.57 -6.49 9.91
CA GLY A 174 25.92 -7.92 9.85
C GLY A 174 24.69 -8.80 10.10
N LYS A 175 24.58 -9.91 9.37
CA LYS A 175 23.52 -10.90 9.60
C LYS A 175 23.65 -11.40 11.05
N LYS A 176 22.62 -11.19 11.88
CA LYS A 176 22.51 -11.94 13.15
C LYS A 176 22.43 -13.42 12.78
N LYS A 177 23.40 -14.24 13.21
CA LYS A 177 23.25 -15.70 13.16
C LYS A 177 21.99 -16.03 13.96
N ALA A 178 21.07 -16.78 13.35
CA ALA A 178 19.93 -17.32 14.09
C ALA A 178 20.50 -18.16 15.25
N ALA A 179 20.04 -17.91 16.47
CA ALA A 179 20.33 -18.80 17.58
C ALA A 179 19.72 -20.14 17.22
N VAL A 180 20.58 -21.15 17.06
CA VAL A 180 20.16 -22.55 16.98
C VAL A 180 19.68 -22.89 18.38
N LEU A 181 18.37 -23.14 18.52
CA LEU A 181 17.77 -23.82 19.67
C LEU A 181 17.55 -25.28 19.28
#